data_AF-A0A2G1DFN4-F1
#
_entry.id   AF-A0A2G1DFN4-F1
#
_cell.length_a   1.000
_cell.length_b   1.000
_cell.length_c   1.000
_cell.angle_alpha   90.00
_cell.angle_beta   90.00
_cell.angle_gamma   90.00
#
_symmetry.space_group_name_H-M   'P 1'
#
loop_
_entity.id
_entity.type
_entity.pdbx_description
1 polymer ?
#
loop_
_entity_poly.entity_id
_entity_poly.type
_entity_poly.pdbx_seq_one_letter_code
_entity_poly.pdbx_strand_id
1 'polypeptide(L)'
;MRFYDTGFINRYKDYTQVQIFTAGKSILNLKMYKNQICSDTFSCLDYKSFNKRYLNSSYENGFIKKLFEKDDKNIIFRDRQNSILIKVRKN
;
A
#
# COMPACT_ATOMS: atom_id res chain seq x y z
N MET A 1 11.03 -22.41 -0.13
CA MET A 1 10.09 -21.72 -1.04
C MET A 1 10.46 -20.24 -1.08
N ARG A 2 10.68 -19.66 -2.27
CA ARG A 2 11.31 -18.34 -2.48
C ARG A 2 10.39 -17.11 -2.26
N PHE A 3 9.20 -17.28 -1.68
CA PHE A 3 8.19 -16.22 -1.52
C PHE A 3 7.81 -15.94 -0.05
N TYR A 4 8.60 -16.44 0.91
CA TYR A 4 8.47 -16.01 2.30
C TYR A 4 8.93 -14.54 2.35
N ASP A 5 8.05 -13.65 2.81
CA ASP A 5 8.27 -12.21 2.92
C ASP A 5 8.43 -11.47 1.58
N THR A 6 7.56 -11.81 0.62
CA THR A 6 7.50 -11.12 -0.68
C THR A 6 6.15 -10.43 -0.85
N GLY A 7 6.17 -9.25 -1.47
CA GLY A 7 4.98 -8.51 -1.86
C GLY A 7 4.90 -8.30 -3.37
N PHE A 8 3.68 -8.12 -3.85
CA PHE A 8 3.37 -7.89 -5.27
C PHE A 8 2.59 -6.59 -5.42
N ILE A 9 2.95 -5.81 -6.44
CA ILE A 9 2.21 -4.61 -6.85
C ILE A 9 1.71 -4.87 -8.26
N ASN A 10 0.40 -5.13 -8.39
CA ASN A 10 -0.25 -5.36 -9.68
C ASN A 10 -1.01 -4.12 -10.10
N ARG A 11 -0.78 -3.65 -11.33
CA ARG A 11 -1.48 -2.48 -11.90
C ARG A 11 -2.55 -2.98 -12.87
N TYR A 12 -3.81 -2.77 -12.53
CA TYR A 12 -4.95 -3.03 -13.42
C TYR A 12 -5.47 -1.71 -13.98
N LYS A 13 -6.40 -1.79 -14.94
CA LYS A 13 -7.01 -0.61 -15.57
C LYS A 13 -7.68 0.32 -14.55
N ASP A 14 -8.37 -0.25 -13.55
CA ASP A 14 -9.23 0.52 -12.64
C ASP A 14 -8.69 0.61 -11.21
N TYR A 15 -7.67 -0.19 -10.87
CA TYR A 15 -7.10 -0.23 -9.53
C TYR A 15 -5.66 -0.72 -9.52
N THR A 16 -4.92 -0.32 -8.49
CA THR A 16 -3.63 -0.89 -8.15
C THR A 16 -3.79 -1.79 -6.94
N GLN A 17 -3.28 -3.02 -7.03
CA GLN A 17 -3.34 -4.00 -5.96
C GLN A 17 -1.96 -4.17 -5.31
N VAL A 18 -1.91 -4.13 -3.99
CA VAL A 18 -0.71 -4.44 -3.20
C VAL A 18 -1.00 -5.63 -2.32
N GLN A 19 -0.22 -6.70 -2.48
CA GLN A 19 -0.32 -7.91 -1.68
C GLN A 19 0.99 -8.18 -0.96
N ILE A 20 0.92 -8.64 0.29
CA ILE A 20 2.09 -9.11 1.06
C ILE A 20 1.79 -10.51 1.56
N PHE A 21 2.71 -11.43 1.28
CA PHE A 21 2.63 -12.81 1.71
C PHE A 21 3.72 -13.13 2.72
N THR A 22 3.32 -13.79 3.81
CA THR A 22 4.23 -14.37 4.80
C THR A 22 3.87 -15.83 4.97
N ALA A 23 4.86 -16.71 4.82
CA ALA A 23 4.67 -18.16 4.92
C ALA A 23 3.50 -18.74 4.09
N GLY A 24 3.34 -18.23 2.87
CA GLY A 24 2.28 -18.67 1.95
C GLY A 24 0.87 -18.14 2.29
N LYS A 25 0.72 -17.31 3.32
CA LYS A 25 -0.54 -16.65 3.69
C LYS A 25 -0.50 -15.18 3.29
N SER A 26 -1.59 -14.69 2.68
CA SER A 26 -1.79 -13.26 2.45
C SER A 26 -2.05 -12.57 3.78
N ILE A 27 -1.12 -11.72 4.22
CA ILE A 27 -1.26 -10.94 5.46
C ILE A 27 -1.74 -9.51 5.19
N LEU A 28 -1.61 -9.06 3.95
CA LEU A 28 -2.11 -7.77 3.49
C LEU A 28 -2.54 -7.91 2.04
N ASN A 29 -3.72 -7.41 1.72
CA ASN A 29 -4.20 -7.26 0.36
C ASN A 29 -4.97 -5.94 0.31
N LEU A 30 -4.45 -4.99 -0.46
CA LEU A 30 -5.02 -3.66 -0.64
C LEU A 30 -5.38 -3.49 -2.12
N LYS A 31 -6.63 -3.12 -2.39
CA LYS A 31 -7.09 -2.71 -3.71
C LYS A 31 -7.37 -1.21 -3.68
N MET A 32 -6.53 -0.45 -4.37
CA MET A 32 -6.58 1.01 -4.43
C MET A 32 -7.27 1.46 -5.72
N TYR A 33 -8.54 1.83 -5.61
CA TYR A 33 -9.34 2.41 -6.68
C TYR A 33 -9.16 3.94 -6.72
N LYS A 34 -9.83 4.61 -7.67
CA LYS A 34 -9.76 6.07 -7.82
C LYS A 34 -10.09 6.85 -6.53
N ASN A 35 -11.14 6.44 -5.82
CA ASN A 35 -11.67 7.19 -4.67
C ASN A 35 -11.62 6.43 -3.33
N GLN A 36 -11.26 5.15 -3.36
CA GLN A 36 -11.32 4.28 -2.19
C GLN A 36 -10.20 3.25 -2.19
N ILE A 37 -9.91 2.75 -1.01
CA ILE A 37 -9.00 1.64 -0.76
C ILE A 37 -9.75 0.55 0.01
N CYS A 38 -9.74 -0.65 -0.53
CA CYS A 38 -10.37 -1.82 0.08
C CYS A 38 -9.28 -2.77 0.56
N SER A 39 -9.49 -3.40 1.71
CA SER A 39 -8.62 -4.50 2.15
C SER A 39 -9.45 -5.75 2.43
N ASP A 40 -8.82 -6.92 2.49
CA ASP A 40 -9.57 -8.15 2.78
C ASP A 40 -10.12 -8.18 4.21
N THR A 41 -9.44 -7.56 5.19
CA THR A 41 -9.85 -7.52 6.61
C THR A 41 -10.66 -6.29 6.99
N PHE A 42 -10.69 -5.25 6.16
CA PHE A 42 -11.36 -3.98 6.42
C PHE A 42 -12.23 -3.60 5.23
N SER A 43 -13.48 -3.21 5.51
CA SER A 43 -14.37 -2.58 4.54
C SER A 43 -13.68 -1.45 3.78
N CYS A 44 -14.12 -1.17 2.55
CA CYS A 44 -13.56 -0.09 1.75
C CYS A 44 -13.67 1.25 2.47
N LEU A 45 -12.58 2.00 2.48
CA LEU A 45 -12.50 3.34 3.06
C LEU A 45 -12.11 4.34 1.97
N ASP A 46 -12.57 5.58 2.09
CA ASP A 46 -11.97 6.67 1.33
C ASP A 46 -10.53 6.92 1.81
N TYR A 47 -9.73 7.60 0.98
CA TYR A 47 -8.32 7.85 1.29
C TYR A 47 -8.09 8.66 2.57
N LYS A 48 -8.97 9.60 2.90
CA LYS A 48 -8.82 10.43 4.10
C LYS A 48 -9.04 9.58 5.35
N SER A 49 -10.08 8.76 5.35
CA SER A 49 -10.37 7.81 6.44
C SER A 49 -9.26 6.77 6.59
N PHE A 50 -8.73 6.24 5.47
CA PHE A 50 -7.59 5.32 5.50
C PHE A 50 -6.34 5.98 6.09
N ASN A 51 -5.99 7.19 5.63
CA ASN A 51 -4.83 7.92 6.13
C ASN A 51 -4.94 8.19 7.63
N LYS A 52 -6.11 8.63 8.11
CA LYS A 52 -6.36 8.88 9.53
C LYS A 52 -6.23 7.61 10.38
N ARG A 53 -6.62 6.44 9.85
CA ARG A 53 -6.65 5.18 10.61
C ARG A 53 -5.33 4.43 10.61
N TYR A 54 -4.60 4.42 9.49
CA TYR A 54 -3.43 3.54 9.30
C TYR A 54 -2.12 4.29 9.05
N LEU A 55 -2.20 5.57 8.70
CA LEU A 55 -1.04 6.41 8.42
C LEU A 55 -1.11 7.66 9.30
N ASN A 56 -1.12 8.85 8.69
CA ASN A 56 -1.38 10.09 9.38
C ASN A 56 -2.42 10.93 8.61
N SER A 57 -3.29 11.64 9.33
CA SER A 57 -4.33 12.50 8.72
C SER A 57 -3.79 13.68 7.92
N SER A 58 -2.52 14.05 8.10
CA SER A 58 -1.85 15.11 7.33
C SER A 58 -1.51 14.70 5.89
N TYR A 59 -1.52 13.40 5.59
CA TYR A 59 -1.17 12.92 4.26
C TYR A 59 -2.26 13.22 3.23
N GLU A 60 -1.83 13.61 2.03
CA GLU A 60 -2.72 13.89 0.91
C GLU A 60 -3.62 12.69 0.57
N ASN A 61 -4.82 12.99 0.09
CA ASN A 61 -5.70 11.99 -0.49
C ASN A 61 -4.98 11.29 -1.66
N GLY A 62 -4.99 9.94 -1.66
CA GLY A 62 -4.31 9.15 -2.68
C GLY A 62 -2.80 9.03 -2.51
N PHE A 63 -2.21 9.57 -1.43
CA PHE A 63 -0.77 9.46 -1.13
C PHE A 63 -0.24 8.04 -1.32
N ILE A 64 -0.91 7.06 -0.68
CA ILE A 64 -0.46 5.67 -0.69
C ILE A 64 -0.52 5.05 -2.09
N LYS A 65 -1.54 5.40 -2.88
CA LYS A 65 -1.69 4.96 -4.28
C LYS A 65 -0.58 5.55 -5.15
N LYS A 66 -0.37 6.87 -5.07
CA LYS A 66 0.72 7.57 -5.78
C LYS A 66 2.07 6.93 -5.46
N LEU A 67 2.31 6.59 -4.18
CA LEU A 67 3.55 5.96 -3.74
C LEU A 67 3.79 4.61 -4.41
N PHE A 68 2.81 3.71 -4.43
CA PHE A 68 2.94 2.38 -5.04
C PHE A 68 2.91 2.39 -6.57
N GLU A 69 2.32 3.42 -7.18
CA GLU A 69 2.31 3.61 -8.63
C GLU A 69 3.59 4.26 -9.18
N LYS A 70 4.51 4.72 -8.32
CA LYS A 70 5.82 5.20 -8.78
C LYS A 70 6.57 4.12 -9.57
N ASP A 71 7.16 4.53 -10.68
CA ASP A 71 7.95 3.63 -11.53
C ASP A 71 9.44 3.58 -11.17
N ASP A 72 9.74 3.72 -9.88
CA ASP A 72 11.11 3.66 -9.39
C ASP A 72 11.47 2.23 -8.97
N LYS A 73 12.73 1.81 -9.18
CA LYS A 73 13.24 0.52 -8.69
C LYS A 73 13.31 0.47 -7.16
N ASN A 74 13.57 1.61 -6.53
CA ASN A 74 13.71 1.75 -5.09
C ASN A 74 12.87 2.95 -4.60
N ILE A 75 11.76 2.67 -3.94
CA ILE A 75 10.91 3.70 -3.32
C ILE A 75 11.20 3.70 -1.83
N ILE A 76 11.56 4.86 -1.28
CA ILE A 76 11.75 5.05 0.15
C ILE A 76 10.96 6.28 0.56
N PHE A 77 9.93 6.07 1.38
CA PHE A 77 9.23 7.13 2.09
C PHE A 77 9.51 6.96 3.57
N ARG A 78 10.09 8.00 4.19
CA ARG A 78 10.41 8.01 5.61
C ARG A 78 9.90 9.30 6.23
N ASP A 79 8.96 9.16 7.14
CA ASP A 79 8.43 10.24 7.96
C ASP A 79 8.77 9.95 9.41
N ARG A 80 9.74 10.69 9.95
CA ARG A 80 10.19 10.55 11.34
C ARG A 80 9.21 11.14 12.34
N GLN A 81 8.44 12.16 11.95
CA GLN A 81 7.49 12.81 12.85
C GLN A 81 6.34 11.86 13.19
N ASN A 82 5.87 11.11 12.19
CA ASN A 82 4.78 10.16 12.34
C ASN A 82 5.25 8.70 12.53
N SER A 83 6.57 8.47 12.65
CA SER A 83 7.18 7.14 12.77
C SER A 83 6.79 6.16 11.65
N ILE A 84 6.66 6.66 10.41
CA ILE A 84 6.26 5.86 9.24
C ILE A 84 7.46 5.61 8.33
N LEU A 85 7.66 4.34 7.96
CA LEU A 85 8.61 3.92 6.94
C LEU A 85 7.91 3.02 5.93
N ILE A 86 7.90 3.43 4.67
CA ILE A 86 7.45 2.61 3.55
C ILE A 86 8.62 2.43 2.60
N LYS A 87 8.98 1.18 2.34
CA LYS A 87 10.10 0.84 1.46
C LYS A 87 9.65 -0.22 0.46
N VAL A 88 9.82 0.07 -0.82
CA VAL A 88 9.57 -0.87 -1.92
C VAL A 88 10.88 -1.08 -2.66
N ARG A 89 11.31 -2.33 -2.75
CA ARG A 89 12.45 -2.77 -3.56
C ARG A 89 11.91 -3.69 -4.64
N LYS A 90 11.99 -3.25 -5.90
CA LYS A 90 11.62 -4.08 -7.06
C LYS A 90 12.83 -4.94 -7.42
N ASN A 91 12.63 -6.25 -7.45
CA ASN A 91 13.62 -7.22 -7.92
C ASN A 91 13.58 -7.34 -9.44
#